data_AF-A0A0V0YVB5-F1
#
_entry.id   AF-A0A0V0YVB5-F1
#
_cell.length_a   1.000
_cell.length_b   1.000
_cell.length_c   1.000
_cell.angle_alpha   90.00
_cell.angle_beta   90.00
_cell.angle_gamma   90.00
#
_symmetry.space_group_name_H-M   'P 1'
#
loop_
_entity.id
_entity.type
_entity.pdbx_description
1 polymer ?
#
loop_
_entity_poly.entity_id
_entity_poly.type
_entity_poly.pdbx_seq_one_letter_code
_entity_poly.pdbx_strand_id
1 'polypeptide(L)' 'MGIIPMSRYQMHWSVNFRGDSITNRLTRNRFMETMRYLHFNDNLQTILDRDDPNYDRLWVYSPTLNFIGFHAG' A
#
# COMPACT_ATOMS: atom_id res chain seq x y z
N MET A 1 -2.41 12.08 -2.16
CA MET A 1 -1.16 12.71 -1.67
C MET A 1 -0.18 13.06 -2.77
N GLY A 2 -0.08 12.35 -3.90
CA GLY A 2 0.88 12.69 -4.96
C GLY A 2 0.81 14.11 -5.56
N ILE A 3 -0.29 14.84 -5.35
CA ILE A 3 -0.43 16.27 -5.73
C ILE A 3 0.19 17.20 -4.67
N ILE A 4 0.09 16.84 -3.38
CA ILE A 4 0.67 17.62 -2.28
C ILE A 4 1.87 16.85 -1.74
N PRO A 5 3.11 17.22 -2.14
CA PRO A 5 4.29 16.44 -1.80
C PRO A 5 4.62 16.59 -0.31
N MET A 6 4.10 15.67 0.52
CA MET A 6 4.53 15.50 1.89
C MET A 6 5.34 14.22 2.01
N SER A 7 6.53 14.33 2.62
CA SER A 7 7.42 13.19 2.87
C SER A 7 6.86 12.20 3.88
N ARG A 8 5.88 12.62 4.70
CA ARG A 8 5.26 11.79 5.74
C ARG A 8 3.74 11.97 5.74
N TYR A 9 3.03 10.84 5.69
CA TYR A 9 1.57 10.81 5.70
C TYR A 9 0.93 11.54 6.89
N GLN A 10 1.58 11.52 8.05
CA GLN A 10 1.05 12.15 9.27
C GLN A 10 0.93 13.68 9.16
N MET A 11 1.69 14.32 8.27
CA MET A 11 1.70 15.78 8.12
C MET A 11 0.35 16.34 7.68
N HIS A 12 -0.46 15.55 6.97
CA HIS A 12 -1.80 15.97 6.54
C HIS A 12 -2.75 16.33 7.68
N TRP A 13 -2.48 15.85 8.91
CA TRP A 13 -3.24 16.17 10.12
C TRP A 13 -2.49 17.12 11.08
N SER A 14 -1.29 17.58 10.71
CA SER A 14 -0.57 18.57 11.49
C SER A 14 -1.16 19.96 11.28
N VAL A 15 -1.07 20.83 12.29
CA VAL A 15 -1.65 22.19 12.26
C VAL A 15 -1.16 22.99 11.05
N ASN A 16 0.14 22.91 10.74
CA ASN A 16 0.78 23.71 9.70
C ASN A 16 0.54 23.20 8.27
N PHE A 17 0.15 21.93 8.13
CA PHE A 17 0.02 21.27 6.83
C PHE A 17 -1.33 20.56 6.69
N ARG A 18 -2.33 21.02 7.45
CA ARG A 18 -3.65 20.43 7.52
C ARG A 18 -4.32 20.53 6.15
N GLY A 19 -4.54 19.39 5.51
CA GLY A 19 -5.28 19.32 4.26
C GLY A 19 -6.73 18.98 4.56
N ASP A 20 -7.63 19.96 4.58
CA ASP A 20 -9.05 19.74 4.92
C ASP A 20 -9.71 18.68 4.02
N SER A 21 -9.28 18.59 2.76
CA SER A 21 -9.72 17.56 1.81
C SER A 21 -9.41 16.12 2.26
N ILE A 22 -8.42 15.93 3.14
CA ILE A 22 -8.04 14.64 3.71
C ILE A 22 -8.57 14.52 5.14
N THR A 23 -8.35 15.53 5.98
CA THR A 23 -8.68 15.45 7.41
C THR A 23 -10.17 15.39 7.70
N ASN A 24 -11.00 15.96 6.83
CA ASN A 24 -12.46 15.92 6.99
C ASN A 24 -13.06 14.57 6.56
N ARG A 25 -12.30 13.75 5.81
CA ARG A 25 -12.77 12.45 5.32
C ARG A 25 -12.33 11.30 6.21
N LEU A 26 -11.11 11.34 6.73
CA LEU A 26 -10.56 10.31 7.60
C LEU A 26 -9.76 10.92 8.75
N THR A 27 -9.89 10.34 9.94
CA THR A 27 -9.02 10.68 11.06
C THR A 27 -7.63 10.10 10.84
N ARG A 28 -6.60 10.74 11.42
CA ARG A 28 -5.20 10.29 11.35
C ARG A 28 -5.06 8.83 11.77
N ASN A 29 -5.64 8.47 12.90
CA ASN A 29 -5.50 7.14 13.49
C ASN A 29 -6.16 6.08 12.60
N ARG A 30 -7.36 6.36 12.08
CA ARG A 30 -8.04 5.44 11.17
C ARG A 30 -7.25 5.24 9.90
N PHE A 31 -6.65 6.29 9.34
CA PHE A 31 -5.83 6.17 8.12
C PHE A 31 -4.59 5.30 8.38
N MET A 32 -3.86 5.59 9.46
CA MET A 32 -2.65 4.84 9.81
C MET A 32 -2.97 3.38 10.08
N GLU A 33 -4.08 3.09 10.75
CA GLU A 33 -4.50 1.73 11.04
C GLU A 33 -4.91 0.99 9.77
N THR A 34 -5.74 1.59 8.89
CA THR A 34 -6.10 0.98 7.60
C THR A 34 -4.86 0.66 6.76
N MET A 35 -3.86 1.54 6.73
CA MET A 35 -2.62 1.31 5.98
C MET A 35 -1.83 0.10 6.48
N ARG A 36 -1.94 -0.29 7.76
CA ARG A 36 -1.24 -1.46 8.31
C ARG A 36 -1.82 -2.79 7.83
N TYR A 37 -3.09 -2.78 7.45
CA TYR A 37 -3.83 -3.98 7.02
C TYR A 37 -4.05 -4.03 5.51
N LEU A 38 -3.39 -3.16 4.74
CA LEU A 38 -3.50 -3.15 3.29
C LEU A 38 -2.58 -4.24 2.72
N HIS A 39 -3.17 -5.39 2.37
CA HIS A 39 -2.50 -6.50 1.70
C HIS A 39 -2.94 -6.58 0.24
N PHE A 40 -1.96 -6.75 -0.66
CA PHE A 40 -2.19 -6.87 -2.11
C PHE A 40 -2.22 -8.31 -2.61
N ASN A 41 -1.90 -9.26 -1.73
CA ASN A 41 -1.95 -10.69 -1.98
C ASN A 41 -2.84 -11.39 -0.95
N ASP A 42 -3.33 -12.57 -1.30
CA ASP A 42 -4.04 -13.46 -0.39
C ASP A 42 -3.06 -14.08 0.61
N ASN A 43 -3.22 -13.74 1.90
CA ASN A 43 -2.37 -14.22 2.99
C ASN A 43 -2.55 -15.71 3.30
N LEU A 44 -3.56 -16.37 2.73
CA LEU A 44 -3.78 -17.82 2.87
C LEU A 44 -3.02 -18.62 1.80
N GLN A 45 -2.49 -17.97 0.76
CA GLN A 45 -1.73 -18.66 -0.26
C GLN A 45 -0.39 -19.14 0.30
N THR A 46 -0.03 -20.37 -0.08
CA THR A 46 1.25 -20.96 0.28
C THR A 46 2.35 -20.28 -0.53
N ILE A 47 3.27 -19.63 0.18
CA ILE A 47 4.45 -19.01 -0.44
C ILE A 47 5.46 -20.12 -0.69
N LEU A 48 5.93 -20.22 -1.95
CA LEU A 48 6.98 -21.17 -2.32
C LEU A 48 8.30 -20.84 -1.62
N ASP A 49 9.16 -21.84 -1.47
CA ASP A 49 10.52 -21.62 -1.00
C ASP A 49 11.29 -20.73 -2.00
N ARG A 50 12.26 -19.94 -1.51
CA ARG A 50 13.03 -19.04 -2.36
C ARG A 50 13.91 -19.76 -3.38
N ASP A 51 14.27 -21.00 -3.11
CA ASP A 51 15.05 -21.84 -4.02
C ASP A 51 14.17 -22.59 -5.04
N ASP A 52 12.84 -22.48 -4.95
CA ASP A 52 11.95 -23.06 -5.95
C ASP A 52 12.09 -22.30 -7.29
N PRO A 53 12.26 -22.99 -8.43
CA PRO A 53 12.39 -22.34 -9.73
C PRO A 53 11.14 -21.54 -10.14
N ASN A 54 9.98 -21.79 -9.53
CA ASN A 54 8.73 -21.06 -9.75
C ASN A 54 8.48 -19.99 -8.68
N TYR A 55 9.44 -19.72 -7.78
CA TYR A 55 9.30 -18.68 -6.77
C TYR A 55 9.17 -17.30 -7.41
N ASP A 56 7.99 -16.73 -7.30
CA ASP A 56 7.74 -15.37 -7.73
C ASP A 56 8.29 -14.38 -6.70
N ARG A 57 9.36 -13.67 -7.06
CA ARG A 57 9.98 -12.66 -6.18
C ARG A 57 9.05 -11.48 -5.88
N LEU A 58 8.05 -11.23 -6.72
CA LEU A 58 7.07 -10.17 -6.58
C LEU A 58 5.71 -10.66 -6.06
N TRP A 59 5.62 -11.88 -5.51
CA TRP A 59 4.36 -12.53 -5.10
C TRP A 59 3.38 -11.64 -4.30
N VAL A 60 3.90 -10.72 -3.47
CA VAL A 60 3.08 -9.76 -2.69
C VAL A 60 2.28 -8.82 -3.60
N TYR A 61 2.84 -8.42 -4.74
CA TYR A 61 2.28 -7.43 -5.66
C TYR A 61 1.81 -8.03 -6.97
N SER A 62 2.25 -9.24 -7.32
CA SER A 62 1.93 -9.89 -8.60
C SER A 62 0.44 -9.95 -8.93
N PRO A 63 -0.49 -10.25 -7.99
CA PRO A 63 -1.92 -10.17 -8.29
C PRO A 63 -2.35 -8.78 -8.77
N THR A 64 -1.81 -7.73 -8.13
CA THR A 64 -2.11 -6.34 -8.48
C THR A 64 -1.42 -5.93 -9.78
N LEU A 65 -0.17 -6.34 -10.01
CA LEU A 65 0.58 -6.06 -11.22
C LEU A 65 -0.06 -6.71 -12.45
N ASN A 66 -0.45 -7.98 -12.35
CA ASN A 66 -1.17 -8.68 -13.39
C ASN A 66 -2.54 -8.04 -13.67
N PHE A 67 -3.25 -7.61 -12.61
CA PHE A 67 -4.51 -6.90 -12.76
C PHE A 67 -4.37 -5.60 -13.57
N ILE A 68 -3.27 -4.87 -13.41
CA ILE A 68 -2.98 -3.63 -14.16
C ILE A 68 -2.25 -3.88 -15.50
N GLY A 69 -2.10 -5.14 -15.92
CA GLY A 69 -1.47 -5.51 -17.19
C GLY A 69 0.06 -5.48 -17.20
N PHE A 70 0.70 -5.45 -16.02
CA PHE A 70 2.14 -5.62 -15.89
C PHE A 70 2.46 -7.09 -15.65
N HIS A 71 3.05 -7.73 -16.65
CA HIS A 71 3.56 -9.10 -16.55
C HIS A 71 5.05 -9.05 -16.26
N ALA A 72 5.44 -9.44 -15.04
CA ALA A 72 6.84 -9.75 -14.76
C ALA A 72 7.16 -11.06 -15.51
N GLY A 73 7.98 -10.94 -16.55
CA GLY A 73 8.40 -12.06 -17.40
C GLY A 73 9.37 -13.01 -16.73
#